data_AF-A0A6J5KA43-F1
#
_entry.id   AF-A0A6J5KA43-F1
#
_cell.length_a   1.000
_cell.length_b   1.000
_cell.length_c   1.000
_cell.angle_alpha   90.00
_cell.angle_beta   90.00
_cell.angle_gamma   90.00
#
_symmetry.space_group_name_H-M   'P 1'
#
loop_
_entity.id
_entity.type
_entity.pdbx_description
1 polymer ?
#
loop_
_entity_poly.entity_id
_entity_poly.type
_entity_poly.pdbx_seq_one_letter_code
_entity_poly.pdbx_strand_id
1 'polypeptide(L)'
;MTSAMSASSRKYGVVGGLGPLASADVFFKLVKAMPVSADAGHADVIFQQHPFPGASTASAATTERKLYIFDMIRDFEKRGVTTVVLPCFLSHTYIDELKANTNLQIVDMVDAVLGHVRRKFPGRTRIGVLASDYTREKRLFERYFSPCELEVLHPRLQKGVDRVTQAVYGPEGIKSGNLRGLPVDLLRRACLDLVQQGAQVIVSGMTEIALVADQIGELGVPLVDSNLAYAQHVVSGQYDAPAEVFKLGVVGGVGPAATVDFLDKIVRNTPARRDQDHVKLLVEQNPQIPDRTENLIGEGADPTVSLYATCKRLEEGGADIIAIPCNTAHAFVERIQPYLRVPIVNMLTETVRYVHEHYPAQRKIGVLATSGTMASGVYEKALEAQGLQQIAPEPALQSRVMQAIYGKQGVKAGFTAGACHDDIAAAVEGLIDEGVEVIVLGCTELPLLLPHAEFVGSGGARVTLIDPTDVLARRCIAYALAAREKR
;
A
#
# COMPACT_ATOMS: atom_id res chain seq x y z
N MET A 1 -16.69 -11.55 -24.86
CA MET A 1 -15.71 -10.81 -25.67
C MET A 1 -14.60 -10.34 -24.75
N THR A 2 -13.51 -11.09 -24.71
CA THR A 2 -12.30 -10.79 -23.94
C THR A 2 -11.67 -9.52 -24.49
N SER A 3 -11.83 -8.42 -23.76
CA SER A 3 -11.09 -7.19 -23.99
C SER A 3 -9.60 -7.52 -23.86
N ALA A 4 -8.89 -7.49 -24.99
CA ALA A 4 -7.44 -7.46 -25.00
C ALA A 4 -7.04 -6.23 -24.17
N MET A 5 -6.45 -6.45 -23.00
CA MET A 5 -5.76 -5.40 -22.27
C MET A 5 -4.74 -4.80 -23.24
N SER A 6 -5.03 -3.57 -23.69
CA SER A 6 -4.07 -2.69 -24.35
C SER A 6 -2.76 -2.78 -23.58
N ALA A 7 -1.68 -3.19 -24.25
CA ALA A 7 -0.35 -3.16 -23.68
C ALA A 7 -0.06 -1.70 -23.29
N SER A 8 -0.26 -1.38 -22.01
CA SER A 8 0.04 -0.06 -21.46
C SER A 8 1.46 0.30 -21.90
N SER A 9 1.61 1.43 -22.60
CA SER A 9 2.95 1.89 -22.96
C SER A 9 3.71 2.12 -21.65
N ARG A 10 4.86 1.44 -21.50
CA ARG A 10 5.68 1.59 -20.30
C ARG A 10 6.19 3.02 -20.24
N LYS A 11 5.97 3.67 -19.11
CA LYS A 11 6.43 5.02 -18.84
C LYS A 11 7.52 4.98 -17.79
N TYR A 12 8.69 5.50 -18.12
CA TYR A 12 9.90 5.39 -17.30
C TYR A 12 10.19 6.72 -16.61
N GLY A 13 10.47 6.68 -15.30
CA GLY A 13 10.91 7.83 -14.50
C GLY A 13 12.36 7.66 -14.06
N VAL A 14 13.27 8.47 -14.57
CA VAL A 14 14.70 8.45 -14.21
C VAL A 14 14.99 9.47 -13.12
N VAL A 15 15.49 8.98 -11.97
CA VAL A 15 15.87 9.82 -10.83
C VAL A 15 17.21 10.50 -11.08
N GLY A 16 17.23 11.82 -11.28
CA GLY A 16 18.42 12.58 -11.68
C GLY A 16 19.23 13.26 -10.57
N GLY A 17 18.64 13.53 -9.39
CA GLY A 17 19.22 14.46 -8.41
C GLY A 17 20.40 13.98 -7.57
N LEU A 18 20.70 12.68 -7.57
CA LEU A 18 21.73 12.07 -6.71
C LEU A 18 23.15 12.11 -7.32
N GLY A 19 23.21 12.32 -8.63
CA GLY A 19 24.42 12.36 -9.45
C GLY A 19 24.06 12.81 -10.87
N PRO A 20 23.99 14.13 -11.14
CA PRO A 20 23.42 14.65 -12.38
C PRO A 20 24.04 14.08 -13.65
N LEU A 21 25.38 14.05 -13.74
CA LEU A 21 26.11 13.55 -14.92
C LEU A 21 25.85 12.05 -15.14
N ALA A 22 25.95 11.27 -14.08
CA ALA A 22 25.79 9.82 -14.15
C ALA A 22 24.34 9.42 -14.46
N SER A 23 23.37 10.16 -13.91
CA SER A 23 21.96 9.94 -14.18
C SER A 23 21.58 10.35 -15.61
N ALA A 24 22.17 11.44 -16.13
CA ALA A 24 22.01 11.85 -17.52
C ALA A 24 22.61 10.83 -18.50
N ASP A 25 23.75 10.21 -18.15
CA ASP A 25 24.33 9.11 -18.92
C ASP A 25 23.43 7.87 -18.95
N VAL A 26 22.85 7.47 -17.81
CA VAL A 26 21.86 6.38 -17.79
C VAL A 26 20.63 6.74 -18.62
N PHE A 27 20.11 7.97 -18.51
CA PHE A 27 19.00 8.44 -19.35
C PHE A 27 19.34 8.36 -20.85
N PHE A 28 20.51 8.85 -21.25
CA PHE A 28 20.97 8.77 -22.64
C PHE A 28 21.08 7.33 -23.14
N LYS A 29 21.70 6.45 -22.34
CA LYS A 29 21.84 5.02 -22.67
C LYS A 29 20.49 4.30 -22.71
N LEU A 30 19.55 4.69 -21.85
CA LEU A 30 18.18 4.19 -21.83
C LEU A 30 17.45 4.54 -23.13
N VAL A 31 17.47 5.82 -23.52
CA VAL A 31 16.87 6.29 -24.78
C VAL A 31 17.51 5.58 -25.98
N LYS A 32 18.84 5.40 -25.98
CA LYS A 32 19.55 4.68 -27.05
C LYS A 32 19.18 3.18 -27.13
N ALA A 33 18.89 2.55 -25.99
CA ALA A 33 18.54 1.14 -25.93
C ALA A 33 17.08 0.85 -26.32
N MET A 34 16.21 1.87 -26.36
CA MET A 34 14.80 1.70 -26.70
C MET A 34 14.62 1.35 -28.18
N PRO A 35 13.78 0.35 -28.53
CA PRO A 35 13.52 0.03 -29.91
C PRO A 35 12.77 1.18 -30.61
N VAL A 36 13.25 1.57 -31.79
CA VAL A 36 12.55 2.49 -32.68
C VAL A 36 11.41 1.72 -33.32
N SER A 37 10.22 1.78 -32.73
CA SER A 37 9.02 1.16 -33.30
C SER A 37 8.36 2.12 -34.29
N ALA A 38 8.08 1.64 -35.51
CA ALA A 38 7.48 2.42 -36.58
C ALA A 38 5.99 2.75 -36.35
N ASP A 39 5.27 1.94 -35.56
CA ASP A 39 3.80 2.01 -35.44
C ASP A 39 3.25 2.04 -33.99
N ALA A 40 4.11 1.94 -32.96
CA ALA A 40 3.75 2.17 -31.56
C ALA A 40 4.67 3.23 -30.97
N GLY A 41 4.10 4.27 -30.38
CA GLY A 41 4.79 5.47 -29.91
C GLY A 41 6.04 5.18 -29.07
N HIS A 42 7.02 6.08 -29.15
CA HIS A 42 8.22 6.03 -28.32
C HIS A 42 7.81 5.87 -26.85
N ALA A 43 8.51 5.02 -26.11
CA ALA A 43 8.27 4.90 -24.67
C ALA A 43 8.45 6.29 -24.01
N ASP A 44 7.49 6.68 -23.19
CA ASP A 44 7.51 7.97 -22.50
C ASP A 44 8.55 7.91 -21.38
N VAL A 45 9.59 8.75 -21.46
CA VAL A 45 10.67 8.81 -20.48
C VAL A 45 10.71 10.19 -19.85
N ILE A 46 10.56 10.23 -18.54
CA ILE A 46 10.69 11.42 -17.73
C ILE A 46 12.05 11.37 -17.04
N PHE A 47 12.89 12.36 -17.32
CA PHE A 47 14.05 12.66 -16.49
C PHE A 47 13.70 13.78 -15.52
N GLN A 48 13.79 13.52 -14.21
CA GLN A 48 13.52 14.54 -13.20
C GLN A 48 14.79 14.83 -12.41
N GLN A 49 15.22 16.09 -12.46
CA GLN A 49 16.42 16.56 -11.79
C GLN A 49 16.04 17.67 -10.81
N HIS A 50 15.95 17.32 -9.53
CA HIS A 50 15.92 18.29 -8.44
C HIS A 50 17.25 18.20 -7.68
N PRO A 51 18.04 19.26 -7.53
CA PRO A 51 19.31 19.16 -6.81
C PRO A 51 19.09 18.67 -5.37
N PHE A 52 19.81 17.61 -4.97
CA PHE A 52 19.87 17.18 -3.57
C PHE A 52 21.10 17.81 -2.89
N PRO A 53 20.93 18.65 -1.84
CA PRO A 53 22.06 19.24 -1.12
C PRO A 53 23.02 18.18 -0.56
N GLY A 54 24.33 18.34 -0.79
CA GLY A 54 25.34 17.38 -0.32
C GLY A 54 25.51 16.12 -1.17
N ALA A 55 24.82 15.99 -2.31
CA ALA A 55 24.99 14.85 -3.23
C ALA A 55 26.43 14.65 -3.74
N SER A 56 27.21 15.74 -3.83
CA SER A 56 28.57 15.76 -4.37
C SER A 56 29.64 15.26 -3.40
N THR A 57 29.39 15.27 -2.09
CA THR A 57 30.42 15.01 -1.06
C THR A 57 30.12 13.80 -0.17
N ALA A 58 28.86 13.37 -0.07
CA ALA A 58 28.46 12.29 0.82
C ALA A 58 28.41 10.92 0.12
N SER A 59 29.24 9.98 0.61
CA SER A 59 29.20 8.54 0.27
C SER A 59 28.14 7.77 1.09
N ALA A 60 27.46 8.41 2.05
CA ALA A 60 26.51 7.75 2.95
C ALA A 60 25.03 7.85 2.49
N ALA A 61 24.25 6.81 2.83
CA ALA A 61 22.79 6.80 2.69
C ALA A 61 22.11 7.49 3.89
N THR A 62 22.06 8.82 3.85
CA THR A 62 21.37 9.61 4.89
C THR A 62 19.85 9.51 4.75
N THR A 63 19.13 9.78 5.84
CA THR A 63 17.66 9.78 5.85
C THR A 63 17.09 10.77 4.83
N GLU A 64 17.67 11.96 4.71
CA GLU A 64 17.24 13.00 3.77
C GLU A 64 17.33 12.51 2.32
N ARG A 65 18.37 11.72 2.00
CA ARG A 65 18.52 11.12 0.67
C ARG A 65 17.42 10.10 0.39
N LYS A 66 17.07 9.26 1.38
CA LYS A 66 15.99 8.27 1.25
C LYS A 66 14.65 8.97 0.99
N LEU A 67 14.33 9.97 1.81
CA LEU A 67 13.09 10.75 1.69
C LEU A 67 13.00 11.50 0.35
N TYR A 68 14.10 12.12 -0.08
CA TYR A 68 14.18 12.78 -1.38
C TYR A 68 13.83 11.84 -2.55
N ILE A 69 14.37 10.61 -2.55
CA ILE A 69 14.07 9.63 -3.60
C ILE A 69 12.60 9.20 -3.53
N PHE A 70 12.09 8.98 -2.32
CA PHE A 70 10.69 8.63 -2.12
C PHE A 70 9.73 9.69 -2.67
N ASP A 71 10.00 10.97 -2.42
CA ASP A 71 9.19 12.07 -2.94
C ASP A 71 9.22 12.13 -4.48
N MET A 72 10.39 11.91 -5.10
CA MET A 72 10.48 11.80 -6.56
C MET A 72 9.66 10.63 -7.12
N ILE A 73 9.69 9.47 -6.45
CA ILE A 73 8.89 8.31 -6.86
C ILE A 73 7.39 8.64 -6.79
N ARG A 74 6.95 9.37 -5.75
CA ARG A 74 5.55 9.80 -5.62
C ARG A 74 5.13 10.78 -6.72
N ASP A 75 6.01 11.68 -7.12
CA ASP A 75 5.74 12.58 -8.25
C ASP A 75 5.69 11.85 -9.59
N PHE A 76 6.52 10.82 -9.77
CA PHE A 76 6.42 9.92 -10.92
C PHE A 76 5.08 9.20 -10.98
N GLU A 77 4.59 8.72 -9.84
CA GLU A 77 3.30 8.03 -9.75
C GLU A 77 2.13 8.93 -10.15
N LYS A 78 2.12 10.19 -9.68
CA LYS A 78 1.12 11.21 -10.10
C LYS A 78 1.15 11.48 -11.61
N ARG A 79 2.28 11.23 -12.28
CA ARG A 79 2.50 11.44 -13.72
C ARG A 79 2.29 10.18 -14.55
N GLY A 80 1.81 9.10 -13.93
CA GLY A 80 1.53 7.82 -14.58
C GLY A 80 2.78 7.03 -14.99
N VAL A 81 3.93 7.31 -14.38
CA VAL A 81 5.13 6.46 -14.54
C VAL A 81 4.80 5.06 -14.02
N THR A 82 5.23 4.03 -14.73
CA THR A 82 5.06 2.63 -14.33
C THR A 82 6.35 2.03 -13.80
N THR A 83 7.50 2.56 -14.22
CA THR A 83 8.82 2.00 -13.93
C THR A 83 9.81 3.08 -13.54
N VAL A 84 10.39 2.97 -12.34
CA VAL A 84 11.41 3.86 -11.81
C VAL A 84 12.79 3.32 -12.15
N VAL A 85 13.61 4.17 -12.76
CA VAL A 85 15.03 3.96 -13.03
C VAL A 85 15.81 4.78 -12.01
N LEU A 86 16.55 4.08 -11.15
CA LEU A 86 17.28 4.67 -10.03
C LEU A 86 18.78 4.54 -10.26
N PRO A 87 19.42 5.47 -10.99
CA PRO A 87 20.84 5.38 -11.35
C PRO A 87 21.74 5.74 -10.16
N CYS A 88 21.74 4.91 -9.11
CA CYS A 88 22.58 5.07 -7.93
C CYS A 88 22.73 3.77 -7.15
N PHE A 89 23.92 3.14 -7.18
CA PHE A 89 24.20 1.93 -6.40
C PHE A 89 24.02 2.12 -4.90
N LEU A 90 24.39 3.28 -4.36
CA LEU A 90 24.18 3.61 -2.95
C LEU A 90 22.70 3.48 -2.57
N SER A 91 21.77 3.91 -3.43
CA SER A 91 20.33 3.78 -3.17
C SER A 91 19.83 2.33 -3.18
N HIS A 92 20.58 1.40 -3.76
CA HIS A 92 20.28 -0.03 -3.73
C HIS A 92 20.62 -0.69 -2.39
N THR A 93 21.34 -0.01 -1.49
CA THR A 93 21.55 -0.50 -0.12
C THR A 93 20.27 -0.52 0.73
N TYR A 94 19.23 0.21 0.31
CA TYR A 94 17.93 0.34 0.97
C TYR A 94 16.75 0.29 -0.03
N ILE A 95 16.94 -0.31 -1.21
CA ILE A 95 15.89 -0.36 -2.24
C ILE A 95 14.60 -1.04 -1.76
N ASP A 96 14.71 -2.03 -0.88
CA ASP A 96 13.56 -2.74 -0.30
C ASP A 96 12.68 -1.80 0.53
N GLU A 97 13.27 -0.81 1.21
CA GLU A 97 12.52 0.23 1.93
C GLU A 97 11.68 1.08 0.97
N LEU A 98 12.20 1.37 -0.23
CA LEU A 98 11.48 2.13 -1.25
C LEU A 98 10.39 1.28 -1.91
N LYS A 99 10.73 0.04 -2.30
CA LYS A 99 9.80 -0.92 -2.93
C LYS A 99 8.60 -1.22 -2.03
N ALA A 100 8.79 -1.29 -0.71
CA ALA A 100 7.70 -1.50 0.25
C ALA A 100 6.67 -0.36 0.32
N ASN A 101 6.98 0.82 -0.24
CA ASN A 101 6.18 2.03 -0.10
C ASN A 101 5.66 2.61 -1.43
N THR A 102 5.78 1.88 -2.54
CA THR A 102 5.25 2.30 -3.84
C THR A 102 4.71 1.11 -4.63
N ASN A 103 3.71 1.36 -5.47
CA ASN A 103 3.23 0.41 -6.47
C ASN A 103 4.00 0.49 -7.79
N LEU A 104 4.98 1.40 -7.91
CA LEU A 104 5.81 1.52 -9.10
C LEU A 104 6.90 0.44 -9.10
N GLN A 105 7.21 -0.07 -10.30
CA GLN A 105 8.33 -1.00 -10.43
C GLN A 105 9.67 -0.25 -10.30
N ILE A 106 10.42 -0.49 -9.23
CA ILE A 106 11.80 0.04 -9.09
C ILE A 106 12.78 -1.00 -9.61
N VAL A 107 13.46 -0.71 -10.71
CA VAL A 107 14.40 -1.66 -11.33
C VAL A 107 15.71 -1.70 -10.56
N ASP A 108 16.11 -2.90 -10.16
CA ASP A 108 17.34 -3.12 -9.40
C ASP A 108 18.58 -3.07 -10.30
N MET A 109 19.43 -2.08 -10.06
CA MET A 109 20.66 -1.87 -10.82
C MET A 109 21.71 -2.93 -10.55
N VAL A 110 21.77 -3.48 -9.33
CA VAL A 110 22.77 -4.52 -8.99
C VAL A 110 22.39 -5.80 -9.73
N ASP A 111 21.13 -6.22 -9.64
CA ASP A 111 20.64 -7.40 -10.35
C ASP A 111 20.83 -7.27 -11.87
N ALA A 112 20.52 -6.10 -12.44
CA ALA A 112 20.70 -5.82 -13.87
C ALA A 112 22.16 -6.01 -14.33
N VAL A 113 23.11 -5.45 -13.59
CA VAL A 113 24.54 -5.51 -13.92
C VAL A 113 25.07 -6.93 -13.79
N LEU A 114 24.69 -7.64 -12.72
CA LEU A 114 25.12 -9.01 -12.50
C LEU A 114 24.48 -9.98 -13.50
N GLY A 115 23.21 -9.80 -13.85
CA GLY A 115 22.55 -10.52 -14.93
C GLY A 115 23.22 -10.28 -16.28
N HIS A 116 23.75 -9.08 -16.55
CA HIS A 116 24.58 -8.81 -17.72
C HIS A 116 25.90 -9.59 -17.68
N VAL A 117 26.61 -9.56 -16.54
CA VAL A 117 27.88 -10.30 -16.38
C VAL A 117 27.68 -11.80 -16.59
N ARG A 118 26.66 -12.39 -15.96
CA ARG A 118 26.32 -13.82 -16.11
C ARG A 118 26.06 -14.21 -17.56
N ARG A 119 25.31 -13.39 -18.31
CA ARG A 119 25.00 -13.66 -19.72
C ARG A 119 26.20 -13.49 -20.64
N LYS A 120 26.98 -12.42 -20.47
CA LYS A 120 28.06 -12.05 -21.39
C LYS A 120 29.39 -12.76 -21.09
N PHE A 121 29.60 -13.15 -19.85
CA PHE A 121 30.84 -13.77 -19.39
C PHE A 121 30.56 -15.03 -18.56
N PRO A 122 29.94 -16.05 -19.16
CA PRO A 122 29.59 -17.28 -18.47
C PRO A 122 30.83 -17.97 -17.90
N GLY A 123 30.69 -18.55 -16.70
CA GLY A 123 31.76 -19.30 -16.02
C GLY A 123 32.79 -18.45 -15.27
N ARG A 124 32.68 -17.12 -15.27
CA ARG A 124 33.51 -16.26 -14.40
C ARG A 124 32.95 -16.22 -12.98
N THR A 125 33.78 -16.58 -12.01
CA THR A 125 33.42 -16.70 -10.58
C THR A 125 34.14 -15.68 -9.70
N ARG A 126 35.01 -14.83 -10.26
CA ARG A 126 35.70 -13.75 -9.52
C ARG A 126 35.44 -12.39 -10.16
N ILE A 127 34.61 -11.56 -9.53
CA ILE A 127 34.22 -10.24 -10.03
C ILE A 127 34.92 -9.15 -9.21
N GLY A 128 35.66 -8.27 -9.87
CA GLY A 128 36.17 -7.04 -9.27
C GLY A 128 35.13 -5.93 -9.30
N VAL A 129 34.89 -5.26 -8.18
CA VAL A 129 33.88 -4.20 -8.07
C VAL A 129 34.52 -2.89 -7.62
N LEU A 130 34.43 -1.87 -8.48
CA LEU A 130 34.82 -0.50 -8.17
C LEU A 130 33.67 0.21 -7.43
N ALA A 131 33.52 -0.08 -6.14
CA ALA A 131 32.48 0.45 -5.26
C ALA A 131 33.03 1.51 -4.31
N SER A 132 32.17 2.40 -3.79
CA SER A 132 32.53 3.34 -2.72
C SER A 132 32.77 2.63 -1.39
N ASP A 133 33.47 3.27 -0.46
CA ASP A 133 33.63 2.80 0.92
C ASP A 133 32.32 2.33 1.56
N TYR A 134 31.28 3.16 1.54
CA TYR A 134 29.98 2.86 2.14
C TYR A 134 29.30 1.63 1.51
N THR A 135 29.31 1.52 0.18
CA THR A 135 28.66 0.40 -0.51
C THR A 135 29.39 -0.92 -0.26
N ARG A 136 30.71 -0.88 -0.07
CA ARG A 136 31.52 -2.03 0.37
C ARG A 136 31.27 -2.40 1.82
N GLU A 137 31.20 -1.42 2.73
CA GLU A 137 30.85 -1.67 4.14
C GLU A 137 29.47 -2.31 4.30
N LYS A 138 28.51 -1.91 3.46
CA LYS A 138 27.18 -2.53 3.39
C LYS A 138 27.16 -3.86 2.64
N ARG A 139 28.28 -4.27 2.04
CA ARG A 139 28.42 -5.51 1.25
C ARG A 139 27.34 -5.62 0.17
N LEU A 140 27.08 -4.51 -0.54
CA LEU A 140 25.93 -4.40 -1.45
C LEU A 140 25.92 -5.51 -2.50
N PHE A 141 27.06 -5.74 -3.17
CA PHE A 141 27.14 -6.72 -4.26
C PHE A 141 27.13 -8.15 -3.73
N GLU A 142 27.74 -8.39 -2.57
CA GLU A 142 27.81 -9.71 -1.94
C GLU A 142 26.45 -10.24 -1.49
N ARG A 143 25.48 -9.36 -1.23
CA ARG A 143 24.09 -9.78 -0.90
C ARG A 143 23.38 -10.51 -2.03
N TYR A 144 23.82 -10.32 -3.28
CA TYR A 144 23.20 -10.92 -4.47
C TYR A 144 23.78 -12.30 -4.83
N PHE A 145 24.70 -12.80 -4.02
CA PHE A 145 25.39 -14.06 -4.26
C PHE A 145 25.42 -14.95 -3.02
N SER A 146 25.24 -16.25 -3.24
CA SER A 146 25.75 -17.22 -2.28
C SER A 146 27.28 -17.29 -2.41
N PRO A 147 28.05 -17.40 -1.31
CA PRO A 147 29.53 -17.48 -1.38
C PRO A 147 30.06 -18.63 -2.26
N CYS A 148 29.24 -19.63 -2.55
CA CYS A 148 29.57 -20.76 -3.42
C CYS A 148 29.45 -20.44 -4.93
N GLU A 149 28.77 -19.35 -5.31
CA GLU A 149 28.53 -19.01 -6.72
C GLU A 149 29.57 -18.03 -7.28
N LEU A 150 29.93 -17.00 -6.51
CA LEU A 150 30.69 -15.85 -6.99
C LEU A 150 31.44 -15.14 -5.85
N GLU A 151 32.73 -14.88 -6.07
CA GLU A 151 33.60 -14.11 -5.18
C GLU A 151 33.69 -12.65 -5.66
N VAL A 152 33.33 -11.72 -4.77
CA VAL A 152 33.42 -10.28 -5.00
C VAL A 152 34.74 -9.75 -4.44
N LEU A 153 35.54 -9.12 -5.31
CA LEU A 153 36.81 -8.50 -4.97
C LEU A 153 36.70 -6.98 -4.99
N HIS A 154 37.34 -6.32 -4.03
CA HIS A 154 37.41 -4.87 -3.96
C HIS A 154 38.87 -4.39 -4.01
N PRO A 155 39.15 -3.20 -4.57
CA PRO A 155 40.49 -2.63 -4.55
C PRO A 155 41.02 -2.47 -3.13
N ARG A 156 42.26 -2.88 -2.89
CA ARG A 156 42.94 -2.69 -1.61
C ARG A 156 43.23 -1.20 -1.36
N LEU A 157 43.08 -0.78 -0.11
CA LEU A 157 43.49 0.55 0.33
C LEU A 157 45.02 0.66 0.24
N GLN A 158 45.53 1.74 -0.35
CA GLN A 158 46.97 1.99 -0.37
C GLN A 158 47.30 3.18 0.51
N LYS A 159 48.11 2.95 1.57
CA LYS A 159 48.44 3.95 2.60
C LYS A 159 47.19 4.58 3.23
N GLY A 160 46.13 3.78 3.42
CA GLY A 160 44.85 4.24 3.99
C GLY A 160 43.94 5.00 3.03
N VAL A 161 44.35 5.18 1.76
CA VAL A 161 43.56 5.91 0.78
C VAL A 161 42.69 4.96 -0.06
N ASP A 162 41.39 5.24 -0.09
CA ASP A 162 40.45 4.63 -1.02
C ASP A 162 40.43 5.38 -2.35
N ARG A 163 41.07 4.79 -3.35
CA ARG A 163 41.19 5.37 -4.69
C ARG A 163 39.87 5.53 -5.41
N VAL A 164 38.93 4.62 -5.21
CA VAL A 164 37.65 4.64 -5.92
C VAL A 164 36.81 5.78 -5.38
N THR A 165 36.67 5.86 -4.05
CA THR A 165 35.93 6.96 -3.40
C THR A 165 36.60 8.30 -3.70
N GLN A 166 37.93 8.41 -3.65
CA GLN A 166 38.64 9.64 -3.99
C GLN A 166 38.46 10.03 -5.47
N ALA A 167 38.49 9.08 -6.40
CA ALA A 167 38.29 9.38 -7.82
C ALA A 167 36.89 9.94 -8.10
N VAL A 168 35.87 9.51 -7.36
CA VAL A 168 34.48 9.94 -7.60
C VAL A 168 34.12 11.18 -6.78
N TYR A 169 34.29 11.12 -5.46
CA TYR A 169 33.85 12.14 -4.49
C TYR A 169 34.95 13.14 -4.10
N GLY A 170 36.20 12.91 -4.49
CA GLY A 170 37.30 13.83 -4.18
C GLY A 170 37.09 15.23 -4.78
N PRO A 171 37.84 16.24 -4.30
CA PRO A 171 37.71 17.62 -4.78
C PRO A 171 37.93 17.73 -6.29
N GLU A 172 38.91 16.99 -6.83
CA GLU A 172 39.18 16.84 -8.26
C GLU A 172 38.52 15.59 -8.87
N GLY A 173 37.47 15.08 -8.22
CA GLY A 173 36.78 13.85 -8.61
C GLY A 173 35.80 14.03 -9.78
N ILE A 174 35.23 12.91 -10.22
CA ILE A 174 34.26 12.86 -11.34
C ILE A 174 33.01 13.68 -11.03
N LYS A 175 32.52 13.68 -9.76
CA LYS A 175 31.34 14.48 -9.37
C LYS A 175 31.55 15.98 -9.46
N SER A 176 32.81 16.44 -9.44
CA SER A 176 33.20 17.83 -9.67
C SER A 176 33.35 18.18 -11.15
N GLY A 177 33.04 17.25 -12.07
CA GLY A 177 33.13 17.44 -13.52
C GLY A 177 34.47 17.02 -14.13
N ASN A 178 35.41 16.48 -13.35
CA ASN A 178 36.71 16.05 -13.85
C ASN A 178 36.62 14.64 -14.46
N LEU A 179 36.46 14.59 -15.78
CA LEU A 179 36.32 13.33 -16.52
C LEU A 179 37.65 12.79 -17.08
N ARG A 180 38.79 13.42 -16.76
CA ARG A 180 40.14 13.11 -17.25
C ARG A 180 41.16 13.26 -16.13
N GLY A 181 42.39 12.80 -16.35
CA GLY A 181 43.51 13.05 -15.43
C GLY A 181 43.40 12.23 -14.14
N LEU A 182 43.51 12.89 -12.98
CA LEU A 182 43.67 12.23 -11.69
C LEU A 182 42.60 11.16 -11.38
N PRO A 183 41.28 11.40 -11.57
CA PRO A 183 40.27 10.35 -11.35
C PRO A 183 40.48 9.10 -12.20
N VAL A 184 40.85 9.27 -13.47
CA VAL A 184 41.09 8.16 -14.40
C VAL A 184 42.33 7.37 -13.97
N ASP A 185 43.40 8.04 -13.55
CA ASP A 185 44.62 7.41 -13.05
C ASP A 185 44.37 6.62 -11.75
N LEU A 186 43.57 7.18 -10.84
CA LEU A 186 43.18 6.51 -9.60
C LEU A 186 42.35 5.25 -9.88
N LEU A 187 41.36 5.34 -10.78
CA LEU A 187 40.54 4.19 -11.19
C LEU A 187 41.36 3.14 -11.92
N ARG A 188 42.28 3.53 -12.81
CA ARG A 188 43.18 2.60 -13.50
C ARG A 188 44.03 1.81 -12.53
N ARG A 189 44.59 2.46 -11.50
CA ARG A 189 45.35 1.78 -10.43
C ARG A 189 44.47 0.84 -9.61
N ALA A 190 43.23 1.22 -9.33
CA ALA A 190 42.27 0.37 -8.64
C ALA A 190 41.90 -0.88 -9.48
N CYS A 191 41.72 -0.73 -10.79
CA CYS A 191 41.50 -1.85 -11.71
C CYS A 191 42.70 -2.79 -11.76
N LEU A 192 43.93 -2.26 -11.87
CA LEU A 192 45.14 -3.07 -11.89
C LEU A 192 45.33 -3.87 -10.61
N ASP A 193 44.98 -3.29 -9.46
CA ASP A 193 44.97 -4.03 -8.19
C ASP A 193 43.96 -5.19 -8.19
N LEU A 194 42.75 -4.99 -8.72
CA LEU A 194 41.77 -6.07 -8.88
C LEU A 194 42.26 -7.18 -9.82
N VAL A 195 42.93 -6.81 -10.92
CA VAL A 195 43.55 -7.79 -11.83
C VAL A 195 44.63 -8.60 -11.11
N GLN A 196 45.47 -7.95 -10.29
CA GLN A 196 46.48 -8.66 -9.48
C GLN A 196 45.87 -9.59 -8.43
N GLN A 197 44.68 -9.26 -7.91
CA GLN A 197 43.92 -10.13 -7.02
C GLN A 197 43.23 -11.31 -7.75
N GLY A 198 43.26 -11.33 -9.08
CA GLY A 198 42.68 -12.39 -9.90
C GLY A 198 41.21 -12.16 -10.27
N ALA A 199 40.74 -10.91 -10.29
CA ALA A 199 39.44 -10.59 -10.89
C ALA A 199 39.41 -11.00 -12.36
N GLN A 200 38.34 -11.65 -12.81
CA GLN A 200 38.17 -12.12 -14.20
C GLN A 200 37.31 -11.16 -15.04
N VAL A 201 36.58 -10.29 -14.38
CA VAL A 201 35.77 -9.20 -14.94
C VAL A 201 35.66 -8.11 -13.90
N ILE A 202 35.67 -6.84 -14.32
CA ILE A 202 35.51 -5.69 -13.44
C ILE A 202 34.19 -5.00 -13.77
N VAL A 203 33.42 -4.64 -12.76
CA VAL A 203 32.19 -3.84 -12.89
C VAL A 203 32.36 -2.47 -12.25
N SER A 204 31.79 -1.45 -12.89
CA SER A 204 31.71 -0.10 -12.33
C SER A 204 30.63 -0.02 -11.24
N GLY A 205 31.01 -0.29 -9.98
CA GLY A 205 30.11 -0.23 -8.81
C GLY A 205 29.69 1.17 -8.35
N MET A 206 29.96 2.18 -9.19
CA MET A 206 29.48 3.55 -9.07
C MET A 206 29.13 4.06 -10.46
N THR A 207 27.99 4.74 -10.59
CA THR A 207 27.44 5.20 -11.87
C THR A 207 28.33 6.24 -12.56
N GLU A 208 29.11 6.99 -11.79
CA GLU A 208 30.06 7.99 -12.26
C GLU A 208 31.24 7.38 -13.02
N ILE A 209 31.66 6.17 -12.65
CA ILE A 209 32.83 5.51 -13.27
C ILE A 209 32.56 5.17 -14.73
N ALA A 210 31.30 4.87 -15.08
CA ALA A 210 30.91 4.59 -16.46
C ALA A 210 31.12 5.80 -17.40
N LEU A 211 31.16 7.03 -16.88
CA LEU A 211 31.43 8.25 -17.66
C LEU A 211 32.88 8.30 -18.18
N VAL A 212 33.80 7.59 -17.52
CA VAL A 212 35.23 7.61 -17.82
C VAL A 212 35.81 6.23 -18.14
N ALA A 213 34.95 5.20 -18.25
CA ALA A 213 35.37 3.81 -18.44
C ALA A 213 36.28 3.64 -19.67
N ASP A 214 35.93 4.27 -20.79
CA ASP A 214 36.72 4.21 -22.04
C ASP A 214 38.12 4.85 -21.90
N GLN A 215 38.32 5.72 -20.91
CA GLN A 215 39.58 6.44 -20.70
C GLN A 215 40.56 5.70 -19.78
N ILE A 216 40.06 4.72 -19.00
CA ILE A 216 40.91 3.88 -18.14
C ILE A 216 41.92 3.07 -18.98
N GLY A 217 41.60 2.84 -20.27
CA GLY A 217 42.43 2.13 -21.23
C GLY A 217 42.33 0.62 -21.09
N GLU A 218 43.20 -0.09 -21.81
CA GLU A 218 43.20 -1.55 -21.80
C GLU A 218 43.54 -2.11 -20.40
N LEU A 219 42.71 -3.06 -19.99
CA LEU A 219 42.87 -3.87 -18.79
C LEU A 219 42.97 -5.33 -19.24
N GLY A 220 43.77 -6.14 -18.55
CA GLY A 220 43.89 -7.58 -18.85
C GLY A 220 42.59 -8.38 -18.67
N VAL A 221 41.51 -7.72 -18.23
CA VAL A 221 40.16 -8.28 -18.08
C VAL A 221 39.10 -7.26 -18.51
N PRO A 222 37.90 -7.70 -18.93
CA PRO A 222 36.85 -6.77 -19.35
C PRO A 222 36.36 -5.87 -18.21
N LEU A 223 36.20 -4.58 -18.52
CA LEU A 223 35.49 -3.60 -17.68
C LEU A 223 34.06 -3.42 -18.22
N VAL A 224 33.08 -3.65 -17.35
CA VAL A 224 31.66 -3.54 -17.68
C VAL A 224 31.15 -2.14 -17.38
N ASP A 225 30.59 -1.51 -18.41
CA ASP A 225 29.77 -0.30 -18.29
C ASP A 225 28.43 -0.66 -17.63
N SER A 226 28.34 -0.41 -16.33
CA SER A 226 27.15 -0.76 -15.55
C SER A 226 25.94 0.11 -15.93
N ASN A 227 26.14 1.35 -16.38
CA ASN A 227 25.05 2.22 -16.79
C ASN A 227 24.40 1.69 -18.08
N LEU A 228 25.20 1.18 -19.02
CA LEU A 228 24.70 0.56 -20.24
C LEU A 228 24.00 -0.78 -19.97
N ALA A 229 24.62 -1.63 -19.13
CA ALA A 229 24.02 -2.89 -18.71
C ALA A 229 22.65 -2.66 -18.02
N TYR A 230 22.58 -1.66 -17.15
CA TYR A 230 21.33 -1.27 -16.49
C TYR A 230 20.28 -0.76 -17.47
N ALA A 231 20.63 0.19 -18.34
CA ALA A 231 19.73 0.72 -19.36
C ALA A 231 19.15 -0.37 -20.27
N GLN A 232 19.99 -1.29 -20.75
CA GLN A 232 19.55 -2.43 -21.57
C GLN A 232 18.62 -3.37 -20.81
N HIS A 233 18.91 -3.60 -19.53
CA HIS A 233 18.05 -4.41 -18.67
C HIS A 233 16.69 -3.73 -18.44
N VAL A 234 16.64 -2.42 -18.17
CA VAL A 234 15.40 -1.65 -18.03
C VAL A 234 14.47 -1.82 -19.24
N VAL A 235 15.03 -1.73 -20.45
CA VAL A 235 14.24 -1.83 -21.69
C VAL A 235 13.78 -3.26 -21.97
N SER A 236 14.67 -4.24 -21.79
CA SER A 236 14.39 -5.64 -22.13
C SER A 236 13.69 -6.43 -21.02
N GLY A 237 13.69 -5.92 -19.80
CA GLY A 237 13.18 -6.60 -18.61
C GLY A 237 11.67 -6.84 -18.68
N GLN A 238 11.26 -8.05 -18.30
CA GLN A 238 9.91 -8.30 -17.80
C GLN A 238 10.04 -8.30 -16.29
N TYR A 239 9.35 -7.35 -15.66
CA TYR A 239 9.35 -7.22 -14.21
C TYR A 239 8.06 -7.79 -13.67
N ASP A 240 8.16 -8.59 -12.63
CA ASP A 240 6.99 -8.95 -11.84
C ASP A 240 6.36 -7.68 -11.29
N ALA A 241 5.03 -7.65 -11.26
CA ALA A 241 4.32 -6.56 -10.60
C ALA A 241 4.75 -6.52 -9.11
N PRO A 242 4.97 -5.33 -8.53
CA PRO A 242 5.31 -5.25 -7.12
C PRO A 242 4.24 -5.95 -6.28
N ALA A 243 4.67 -6.62 -5.21
CA ALA A 243 3.77 -7.30 -4.30
C ALA A 243 2.85 -6.27 -3.66
N GLU A 244 1.59 -6.25 -4.09
CA GLU A 244 0.60 -5.36 -3.51
C GLU A 244 0.37 -5.72 -2.04
N VAL A 245 0.16 -4.73 -1.19
CA VAL A 245 -0.25 -4.92 0.20
C VAL A 245 -1.75 -4.69 0.25
N PHE A 246 -2.52 -5.65 0.76
CA PHE A 246 -3.97 -5.49 0.87
C PHE A 246 -4.31 -4.33 1.81
N LYS A 247 -5.19 -3.43 1.37
CA LYS A 247 -5.67 -2.25 2.09
C LYS A 247 -7.19 -2.29 2.21
N LEU A 248 -7.67 -2.20 3.44
CA LEU A 248 -9.10 -1.97 3.72
C LEU A 248 -9.36 -0.46 3.80
N GLY A 249 -10.24 0.04 2.93
CA GLY A 249 -10.79 1.39 3.02
C GLY A 249 -11.99 1.44 3.97
N VAL A 250 -12.09 2.49 4.79
CA VAL A 250 -13.19 2.67 5.74
C VAL A 250 -13.84 4.04 5.53
N VAL A 251 -15.11 4.02 5.13
CA VAL A 251 -15.98 5.21 5.07
C VAL A 251 -16.45 5.52 6.49
N GLY A 252 -15.70 6.36 7.20
CA GLY A 252 -15.97 6.72 8.58
C GLY A 252 -16.80 7.99 8.74
N GLY A 253 -17.10 8.34 10.00
CA GLY A 253 -17.76 9.60 10.36
C GLY A 253 -19.28 9.55 10.39
N VAL A 254 -19.89 8.38 10.14
CA VAL A 254 -21.34 8.22 10.02
C VAL A 254 -21.98 7.27 11.07
N GLY A 255 -21.55 7.24 12.35
CA GLY A 255 -20.88 8.30 13.11
C GLY A 255 -19.41 8.08 13.47
N PRO A 256 -18.73 9.09 14.05
CA PRO A 256 -17.32 9.00 14.46
C PRO A 256 -17.03 7.88 15.47
N ALA A 257 -17.86 7.75 16.53
CA ALA A 257 -17.65 6.75 17.57
C ALA A 257 -17.77 5.31 17.03
N ALA A 258 -18.78 5.05 16.19
CA ALA A 258 -18.95 3.77 15.51
C ALA A 258 -17.78 3.44 14.58
N THR A 259 -17.13 4.45 13.98
CA THR A 259 -15.92 4.23 13.18
C THR A 259 -14.78 3.73 14.06
N VAL A 260 -14.53 4.38 15.21
CA VAL A 260 -13.46 3.97 16.15
C VAL A 260 -13.70 2.57 16.70
N ASP A 261 -14.94 2.27 17.06
CA ASP A 261 -15.36 0.93 17.50
C ASP A 261 -15.13 -0.14 16.41
N PHE A 262 -15.42 0.17 15.14
CA PHE A 262 -15.08 -0.71 14.02
C PHE A 262 -13.58 -0.94 13.88
N LEU A 263 -12.74 0.10 14.06
CA LEU A 263 -11.28 -0.05 14.02
C LEU A 263 -10.77 -0.95 15.16
N ASP A 264 -11.29 -0.80 16.37
CA ASP A 264 -10.96 -1.68 17.50
C ASP A 264 -11.35 -3.13 17.20
N LYS A 265 -12.53 -3.37 16.61
CA LYS A 265 -12.96 -4.72 16.18
C LYS A 265 -12.10 -5.31 15.08
N ILE A 266 -11.64 -4.50 14.12
CA ILE A 266 -10.66 -4.93 13.12
C ILE A 266 -9.37 -5.41 13.80
N VAL A 267 -8.83 -4.63 14.75
CA VAL A 267 -7.61 -4.99 15.49
C VAL A 267 -7.81 -6.28 16.28
N ARG A 268 -8.89 -6.39 17.06
CA ARG A 268 -9.20 -7.56 17.88
C ARG A 268 -9.41 -8.84 17.08
N ASN A 269 -10.04 -8.73 15.91
CA ASN A 269 -10.30 -9.88 15.03
C ASN A 269 -9.11 -10.21 14.11
N THR A 270 -8.04 -9.41 14.09
CA THR A 270 -6.86 -9.71 13.28
C THR A 270 -5.93 -10.67 14.01
N PRO A 271 -5.60 -11.85 13.46
CA PRO A 271 -4.62 -12.75 14.05
C PRO A 271 -3.20 -12.19 13.81
N ALA A 272 -2.70 -11.40 14.75
CA ALA A 272 -1.40 -10.73 14.68
C ALA A 272 -0.49 -11.11 15.86
N ARG A 273 0.82 -11.23 15.61
CA ARG A 273 1.85 -11.41 16.66
C ARG A 273 2.71 -10.16 16.86
N ARG A 274 2.70 -9.27 15.89
CA ARG A 274 3.39 -7.98 15.85
C ARG A 274 2.62 -7.01 14.96
N ASP A 275 2.94 -5.74 15.07
CA ASP A 275 2.25 -4.66 14.34
C ASP A 275 2.18 -4.91 12.82
N GLN A 276 3.26 -5.43 12.21
CA GLN A 276 3.34 -5.66 10.77
C GLN A 276 2.43 -6.80 10.26
N ASP A 277 1.86 -7.60 11.15
CA ASP A 277 0.91 -8.66 10.78
C ASP A 277 -0.53 -8.12 10.63
N HIS A 278 -0.79 -6.88 11.10
CA HIS A 278 -2.09 -6.25 11.00
C HIS A 278 -2.44 -5.82 9.56
N VAL A 279 -3.74 -5.71 9.29
CA VAL A 279 -4.26 -5.23 8.00
C VAL A 279 -4.00 -3.74 7.84
N LYS A 280 -3.49 -3.32 6.67
CA LYS A 280 -3.30 -1.90 6.36
C LYS A 280 -4.66 -1.22 6.16
N LEU A 281 -4.88 -0.10 6.84
CA LEU A 281 -6.16 0.63 6.81
C LEU A 281 -6.00 2.00 6.17
N LEU A 282 -7.00 2.40 5.40
CA LEU A 282 -7.23 3.77 4.94
C LEU A 282 -8.57 4.22 5.51
N VAL A 283 -8.58 5.22 6.37
CA VAL A 283 -9.80 5.68 7.04
C VAL A 283 -10.08 7.12 6.63
N GLU A 284 -11.22 7.33 5.98
CA GLU A 284 -11.73 8.67 5.70
C GLU A 284 -12.87 8.96 6.69
N GLN A 285 -12.51 9.58 7.82
CA GLN A 285 -13.47 9.92 8.86
C GLN A 285 -14.16 11.25 8.52
N ASN A 286 -15.30 11.18 7.82
CA ASN A 286 -16.00 12.33 7.27
C ASN A 286 -17.37 12.55 7.94
N PRO A 287 -17.44 13.24 9.10
CA PRO A 287 -18.70 13.56 9.76
C PRO A 287 -19.54 14.63 9.03
N GLN A 288 -19.01 15.26 7.97
CA GLN A 288 -19.76 16.20 7.14
C GLN A 288 -20.67 15.51 6.11
N ILE A 289 -20.70 14.17 6.06
CA ILE A 289 -21.71 13.44 5.28
C ILE A 289 -23.10 13.74 5.89
N PRO A 290 -24.07 14.27 5.09
CA PRO A 290 -25.42 14.57 5.57
C PRO A 290 -26.07 13.41 6.32
N ASP A 291 -27.00 13.72 7.24
CA ASP A 291 -27.69 12.69 8.01
C ASP A 291 -28.55 11.82 7.09
N ARG A 292 -28.35 10.50 7.21
CA ARG A 292 -29.02 9.51 6.35
C ARG A 292 -30.50 9.39 6.71
N THR A 293 -30.83 9.50 7.99
CA THR A 293 -32.22 9.37 8.47
C THR A 293 -33.02 10.61 8.06
N GLU A 294 -32.49 11.82 8.26
CA GLU A 294 -33.16 13.06 7.85
C GLU A 294 -33.46 13.10 6.35
N ASN A 295 -32.61 12.51 5.50
CA ASN A 295 -32.89 12.38 4.07
C ASN A 295 -33.91 11.29 3.74
N LEU A 296 -33.84 10.12 4.37
CA LEU A 296 -34.69 8.98 4.03
C LEU A 296 -36.16 9.18 4.46
N ILE A 297 -36.40 9.89 5.56
CA ILE A 297 -37.75 10.05 6.15
C ILE A 297 -38.13 11.51 6.42
N GLY A 298 -37.35 12.47 5.91
CA GLY A 298 -37.58 13.89 6.06
C GLY A 298 -37.15 14.68 4.83
N GLU A 299 -36.75 15.93 5.03
CA GLU A 299 -36.32 16.85 3.96
C GLU A 299 -34.80 17.11 3.99
N GLY A 300 -34.04 16.23 4.66
CA GLY A 300 -32.59 16.35 4.79
C GLY A 300 -31.84 16.23 3.46
N ALA A 301 -30.65 16.83 3.38
CA ALA A 301 -29.80 16.79 2.20
C ALA A 301 -29.38 15.35 1.84
N ASP A 302 -29.31 15.04 0.54
CA ASP A 302 -28.94 13.71 0.06
C ASP A 302 -27.46 13.38 0.33
N PRO A 303 -27.13 12.31 1.09
CA PRO A 303 -25.76 11.94 1.42
C PRO A 303 -25.02 11.22 0.28
N THR A 304 -25.69 10.84 -0.81
CA THR A 304 -25.15 9.98 -1.88
C THR A 304 -23.83 10.50 -2.45
N VAL A 305 -23.76 11.80 -2.79
CA VAL A 305 -22.54 12.39 -3.37
C VAL A 305 -21.39 12.42 -2.36
N SER A 306 -21.67 12.74 -1.10
CA SER A 306 -20.64 12.76 -0.05
C SER A 306 -20.12 11.34 0.25
N LEU A 307 -20.99 10.33 0.29
CA LEU A 307 -20.61 8.93 0.42
C LEU A 307 -19.74 8.47 -0.76
N TYR A 308 -20.18 8.76 -1.98
CA TYR A 308 -19.43 8.42 -3.19
C TYR A 308 -18.06 9.10 -3.22
N ALA A 309 -17.99 10.41 -2.93
CA ALA A 309 -16.73 11.15 -2.89
C ALA A 309 -15.75 10.56 -1.86
N THR A 310 -16.25 10.19 -0.68
CA THR A 310 -15.44 9.49 0.34
C THR A 310 -14.96 8.12 -0.16
N CYS A 311 -15.82 7.33 -0.83
CA CYS A 311 -15.40 6.07 -1.44
C CYS A 311 -14.32 6.26 -2.52
N LYS A 312 -14.44 7.31 -3.35
CA LYS A 312 -13.46 7.63 -4.40
C LYS A 312 -12.10 7.98 -3.83
N ARG A 313 -12.03 8.74 -2.73
CA ARG A 313 -10.76 9.01 -2.04
C ARG A 313 -10.09 7.73 -1.54
N LEU A 314 -10.87 6.79 -1.02
CA LEU A 314 -10.35 5.49 -0.56
C LEU A 314 -9.85 4.63 -1.73
N GLU A 315 -10.59 4.62 -2.84
CA GLU A 315 -10.18 3.97 -4.09
C GLU A 315 -8.87 4.58 -4.65
N GLU A 316 -8.77 5.92 -4.66
CA GLU A 316 -7.55 6.65 -5.07
C GLU A 316 -6.37 6.41 -4.12
N GLY A 317 -6.64 6.18 -2.83
CA GLY A 317 -5.67 5.70 -1.85
C GLY A 317 -5.20 4.25 -2.08
N GLY A 318 -5.84 3.56 -3.02
CA GLY A 318 -5.56 2.18 -3.40
C GLY A 318 -6.08 1.18 -2.37
N ALA A 319 -7.31 1.39 -1.86
CA ALA A 319 -8.06 0.38 -1.12
C ALA A 319 -8.46 -0.78 -2.04
N ASP A 320 -8.36 -2.02 -1.56
CA ASP A 320 -8.77 -3.23 -2.28
C ASP A 320 -10.24 -3.56 -2.06
N ILE A 321 -10.77 -3.17 -0.91
CA ILE A 321 -12.19 -3.25 -0.53
C ILE A 321 -12.56 -2.03 0.31
N ILE A 322 -13.86 -1.70 0.38
CA ILE A 322 -14.38 -0.63 1.22
C ILE A 322 -15.38 -1.19 2.25
N ALA A 323 -15.25 -0.78 3.50
CA ALA A 323 -16.23 -1.01 4.56
C ALA A 323 -16.93 0.30 4.96
N ILE A 324 -18.22 0.22 5.27
CA ILE A 324 -19.02 1.34 5.77
C ILE A 324 -19.64 0.91 7.10
N PRO A 325 -19.06 1.24 8.27
CA PRO A 325 -19.65 0.90 9.57
C PRO A 325 -20.86 1.80 9.89
N CYS A 326 -21.92 1.69 9.08
CA CYS A 326 -23.19 2.40 9.25
C CYS A 326 -24.30 1.67 8.48
N ASN A 327 -25.29 1.13 9.18
CA ASN A 327 -26.41 0.43 8.55
C ASN A 327 -27.26 1.35 7.66
N THR A 328 -27.60 2.54 8.13
CA THR A 328 -28.45 3.48 7.36
C THR A 328 -27.80 3.93 6.06
N ALA A 329 -26.46 4.03 6.02
CA ALA A 329 -25.73 4.39 4.80
C ALA A 329 -25.85 3.33 3.70
N HIS A 330 -26.16 2.09 4.03
CA HIS A 330 -26.32 1.02 3.04
C HIS A 330 -27.56 1.18 2.14
N ALA A 331 -28.54 2.00 2.53
CA ALA A 331 -29.65 2.40 1.67
C ALA A 331 -29.20 3.14 0.39
N PHE A 332 -27.96 3.65 0.37
CA PHE A 332 -27.39 4.40 -0.73
C PHE A 332 -26.32 3.61 -1.51
N VAL A 333 -25.90 2.44 -1.02
CA VAL A 333 -24.78 1.67 -1.60
C VAL A 333 -25.05 1.23 -3.05
N GLU A 334 -26.28 0.79 -3.34
CA GLU A 334 -26.68 0.40 -4.71
C GLU A 334 -26.55 1.55 -5.72
N ARG A 335 -26.67 2.80 -5.26
CA ARG A 335 -26.56 4.00 -6.11
C ARG A 335 -25.10 4.32 -6.46
N ILE A 336 -24.14 3.92 -5.63
CA ILE A 336 -22.73 4.32 -5.74
C ILE A 336 -21.82 3.18 -6.21
N GLN A 337 -22.10 1.92 -5.83
CA GLN A 337 -21.26 0.77 -6.17
C GLN A 337 -20.99 0.61 -7.68
N PRO A 338 -21.96 0.84 -8.60
CA PRO A 338 -21.71 0.70 -10.04
C PRO A 338 -20.65 1.67 -10.60
N TYR A 339 -20.34 2.74 -9.86
CA TYR A 339 -19.37 3.77 -10.26
C TYR A 339 -18.01 3.62 -9.56
N LEU A 340 -17.85 2.58 -8.74
CA LEU A 340 -16.60 2.23 -8.06
C LEU A 340 -15.95 1.02 -8.73
N ARG A 341 -14.63 1.02 -8.81
CA ARG A 341 -13.79 -0.12 -9.23
C ARG A 341 -13.55 -1.08 -8.07
N VAL A 342 -13.61 -0.55 -6.85
CA VAL A 342 -13.40 -1.27 -5.59
C VAL A 342 -14.75 -1.72 -5.01
N PRO A 343 -14.91 -2.98 -4.58
CA PRO A 343 -16.15 -3.45 -3.99
C PRO A 343 -16.35 -2.93 -2.57
N ILE A 344 -17.58 -2.56 -2.24
CA ILE A 344 -18.05 -2.28 -0.88
C ILE A 344 -18.54 -3.58 -0.26
N VAL A 345 -18.01 -3.92 0.92
CA VAL A 345 -18.50 -5.03 1.73
C VAL A 345 -19.83 -4.61 2.35
N ASN A 346 -20.93 -5.21 1.89
CA ASN A 346 -22.26 -4.85 2.33
C ASN A 346 -22.57 -5.47 3.71
N MET A 347 -22.50 -4.63 4.75
CA MET A 347 -22.72 -4.97 6.16
C MET A 347 -24.03 -5.73 6.40
N LEU A 348 -25.11 -5.34 5.71
CA LEU A 348 -26.43 -5.92 5.92
C LEU A 348 -26.46 -7.36 5.45
N THR A 349 -26.04 -7.60 4.21
CA THR A 349 -26.03 -8.96 3.62
C THR A 349 -25.08 -9.89 4.38
N GLU A 350 -23.94 -9.38 4.82
CA GLU A 350 -22.96 -10.15 5.59
C GLU A 350 -23.49 -10.50 6.99
N THR A 351 -24.22 -9.58 7.63
CA THR A 351 -24.88 -9.81 8.93
C THR A 351 -26.00 -10.82 8.80
N VAL A 352 -26.88 -10.69 7.81
CA VAL A 352 -27.97 -11.65 7.61
C VAL A 352 -27.42 -13.02 7.27
N ARG A 353 -26.38 -13.13 6.45
CA ARG A 353 -25.74 -14.41 6.18
C ARG A 353 -25.17 -15.03 7.45
N TYR A 354 -24.52 -14.23 8.31
CA TYR A 354 -24.04 -14.71 9.61
C TYR A 354 -25.18 -15.25 10.48
N VAL A 355 -26.31 -14.52 10.55
CA VAL A 355 -27.50 -14.96 11.29
C VAL A 355 -28.02 -16.29 10.74
N HIS A 356 -28.18 -16.39 9.43
CA HIS A 356 -28.67 -17.61 8.77
C HIS A 356 -27.76 -18.83 9.04
N GLU A 357 -26.44 -18.64 8.98
CA GLU A 357 -25.45 -19.72 9.17
C GLU A 357 -25.36 -20.19 10.63
N HIS A 358 -25.43 -19.26 11.59
CA HIS A 358 -25.17 -19.56 13.01
C HIS A 358 -26.44 -19.80 13.84
N TYR A 359 -27.59 -19.32 13.37
CA TYR A 359 -28.88 -19.44 14.03
C TYR A 359 -29.93 -20.03 13.06
N PRO A 360 -29.69 -21.24 12.53
CA PRO A 360 -30.53 -21.83 11.48
C PRO A 360 -31.92 -22.26 11.96
N ALA A 361 -32.16 -22.32 13.27
CA ALA A 361 -33.47 -22.63 13.85
C ALA A 361 -34.39 -21.40 13.90
N GLN A 362 -33.80 -20.21 13.87
CA GLN A 362 -34.51 -18.95 14.03
C GLN A 362 -35.11 -18.51 12.68
N ARG A 363 -36.35 -18.01 12.73
CA ARG A 363 -37.06 -17.47 11.56
C ARG A 363 -37.45 -16.01 11.74
N LYS A 364 -37.73 -15.61 12.98
CA LYS A 364 -38.03 -14.24 13.37
C LYS A 364 -36.77 -13.60 13.95
N ILE A 365 -36.32 -12.51 13.34
CA ILE A 365 -35.13 -11.77 13.74
C ILE A 365 -35.55 -10.37 14.16
N GLY A 366 -35.27 -10.01 15.42
CA GLY A 366 -35.50 -8.67 15.91
C GLY A 366 -34.49 -7.70 15.30
N VAL A 367 -34.92 -6.49 14.93
CA VAL A 367 -34.01 -5.46 14.41
C VAL A 367 -34.21 -4.16 15.16
N LEU A 368 -33.17 -3.73 15.87
CA LEU A 368 -33.10 -2.43 16.52
C LEU A 368 -32.28 -1.47 15.66
N ALA A 369 -32.93 -0.54 14.97
CA ALA A 369 -32.25 0.37 14.06
C ALA A 369 -32.87 1.78 14.06
N THR A 370 -32.21 2.73 13.42
CA THR A 370 -32.78 4.07 13.23
C THR A 370 -34.07 3.99 12.42
N SER A 371 -35.00 4.93 12.62
CA SER A 371 -36.24 4.98 11.83
C SER A 371 -35.97 5.12 10.33
N GLY A 372 -34.89 5.79 9.92
CA GLY A 372 -34.46 5.83 8.52
C GLY A 372 -34.06 4.46 7.98
N THR A 373 -33.37 3.65 8.79
CA THR A 373 -33.03 2.27 8.43
C THR A 373 -34.29 1.42 8.28
N MET A 374 -35.22 1.51 9.24
CA MET A 374 -36.49 0.78 9.19
C MET A 374 -37.32 1.18 7.96
N ALA A 375 -37.48 2.48 7.71
CA ALA A 375 -38.26 2.99 6.58
C ALA A 375 -37.64 2.67 5.21
N SER A 376 -36.31 2.56 5.13
CA SER A 376 -35.64 2.17 3.88
C SER A 376 -35.87 0.71 3.48
N GLY A 377 -36.30 -0.14 4.43
CA GLY A 377 -36.53 -1.58 4.22
C GLY A 377 -35.26 -2.37 3.93
N VAL A 378 -34.07 -1.83 4.19
CA VAL A 378 -32.81 -2.48 3.80
C VAL A 378 -32.53 -3.77 4.55
N TYR A 379 -32.86 -3.84 5.85
CA TYR A 379 -32.77 -5.09 6.63
C TYR A 379 -33.88 -6.06 6.27
N GLU A 380 -35.12 -5.56 6.10
CA GLU A 380 -36.27 -6.36 5.68
C GLU A 380 -35.97 -7.12 4.38
N LYS A 381 -35.55 -6.40 3.33
CA LYS A 381 -35.15 -7.00 2.04
C LYS A 381 -34.01 -8.01 2.19
N ALA A 382 -32.99 -7.69 3.00
CA ALA A 382 -31.84 -8.58 3.20
C ALA A 382 -32.24 -9.87 3.93
N LEU A 383 -33.08 -9.77 4.96
CA LEU A 383 -33.62 -10.91 5.73
C LEU A 383 -34.54 -11.77 4.87
N GLU A 384 -35.47 -11.16 4.13
CA GLU A 384 -36.39 -11.86 3.23
C GLU A 384 -35.67 -12.66 2.16
N ALA A 385 -34.58 -12.12 1.60
CA ALA A 385 -33.74 -12.82 0.64
C ALA A 385 -33.11 -14.12 1.18
N GLN A 386 -33.06 -14.29 2.51
CA GLN A 386 -32.60 -15.51 3.20
C GLN A 386 -33.76 -16.28 3.87
N GLY A 387 -35.02 -15.93 3.58
CA GLY A 387 -36.20 -16.56 4.14
C GLY A 387 -36.43 -16.26 5.64
N LEU A 388 -35.89 -15.14 6.13
CA LEU A 388 -36.04 -14.68 7.51
C LEU A 388 -37.04 -13.52 7.57
N GLN A 389 -37.79 -13.43 8.67
CA GLN A 389 -38.77 -12.38 8.93
C GLN A 389 -38.17 -11.34 9.88
N GLN A 390 -38.25 -10.07 9.50
CA GLN A 390 -37.91 -8.95 10.38
C GLN A 390 -39.04 -8.71 11.41
N ILE A 391 -38.68 -8.61 12.69
CA ILE A 391 -39.54 -8.12 13.77
C ILE A 391 -38.98 -6.78 14.24
N ALA A 392 -39.81 -5.74 14.15
CA ALA A 392 -39.47 -4.38 14.54
C ALA A 392 -40.10 -4.04 15.91
N PRO A 393 -39.50 -3.15 16.70
CA PRO A 393 -40.17 -2.59 17.87
C PRO A 393 -41.47 -1.87 17.49
N GLU A 394 -42.46 -1.93 18.37
CA GLU A 394 -43.67 -1.11 18.24
C GLU A 394 -43.33 0.40 18.20
N PRO A 395 -44.19 1.27 17.63
CA PRO A 395 -43.89 2.69 17.42
C PRO A 395 -43.38 3.44 18.67
N ALA A 396 -43.93 3.15 19.85
CA ALA A 396 -43.50 3.77 21.10
C ALA A 396 -42.07 3.35 21.48
N LEU A 397 -41.73 2.06 21.34
CA LEU A 397 -40.38 1.54 21.59
C LEU A 397 -39.39 2.00 20.52
N GLN A 398 -39.81 2.09 19.26
CA GLN A 398 -39.00 2.66 18.19
C GLN A 398 -38.62 4.13 18.47
N SER A 399 -39.53 4.91 19.08
CA SER A 399 -39.21 6.26 19.53
C SER A 399 -38.12 6.26 20.62
N ARG A 400 -38.16 5.31 21.56
CA ARG A 400 -37.11 5.12 22.58
C ARG A 400 -35.78 4.72 21.96
N VAL A 401 -35.77 3.82 20.97
CA VAL A 401 -34.56 3.50 20.19
C VAL A 401 -33.96 4.78 19.58
N MET A 402 -34.78 5.63 18.97
CA MET A 402 -34.32 6.91 18.42
C MET A 402 -33.79 7.87 19.49
N GLN A 403 -34.39 7.92 20.68
CA GLN A 403 -33.88 8.72 21.80
C GLN A 403 -32.55 8.16 22.35
N ALA A 404 -32.41 6.84 22.45
CA ALA A 404 -31.17 6.20 22.85
C ALA A 404 -30.02 6.54 21.88
N ILE A 405 -30.32 6.65 20.57
CA ILE A 405 -29.34 6.96 19.53
C ILE A 405 -29.03 8.46 19.43
N TYR A 406 -30.06 9.29 19.23
CA TYR A 406 -29.96 10.71 18.85
C TYR A 406 -30.38 11.70 19.96
N GLY A 407 -31.02 11.23 21.03
CA GLY A 407 -31.52 12.09 22.09
C GLY A 407 -30.42 12.91 22.77
N LYS A 408 -30.81 13.91 23.56
CA LYS A 408 -29.86 14.77 24.29
C LYS A 408 -28.92 13.99 25.21
N GLN A 409 -29.39 12.84 25.72
CA GLN A 409 -28.63 11.87 26.51
C GLN A 409 -28.38 10.57 25.73
N GLY A 410 -28.37 10.64 24.41
CA GLY A 410 -28.15 9.51 23.52
C GLY A 410 -26.67 9.22 23.26
N VAL A 411 -26.40 8.06 22.69
CA VAL A 411 -25.03 7.58 22.44
C VAL A 411 -24.26 8.42 21.42
N LYS A 412 -24.93 9.02 20.42
CA LYS A 412 -24.26 9.97 19.51
C LYS A 412 -23.84 11.27 20.21
N ALA A 413 -24.45 11.61 21.34
CA ALA A 413 -24.05 12.74 22.18
C ALA A 413 -22.98 12.36 23.23
N GLY A 414 -22.48 11.11 23.22
CA GLY A 414 -21.41 10.63 24.08
C GLY A 414 -21.86 9.91 25.36
N PHE A 415 -23.15 9.64 25.52
CA PHE A 415 -23.69 8.95 26.69
C PHE A 415 -23.78 7.44 26.43
N THR A 416 -23.16 6.62 27.29
CA THR A 416 -23.20 5.15 27.16
C THR A 416 -23.93 4.44 28.31
N ALA A 417 -24.52 5.21 29.22
CA ALA A 417 -25.24 4.72 30.39
C ALA A 417 -26.39 5.65 30.77
N GLY A 418 -27.28 5.18 31.64
CA GLY A 418 -28.48 5.92 32.06
C GLY A 418 -29.60 5.82 31.03
N ALA A 419 -30.28 6.94 30.74
CA ALA A 419 -31.52 6.95 29.97
C ALA A 419 -31.42 6.24 28.60
N CYS A 420 -30.32 6.42 27.87
CA CYS A 420 -30.13 5.74 26.58
C CYS A 420 -29.99 4.21 26.71
N HIS A 421 -29.37 3.73 27.78
CA HIS A 421 -29.30 2.30 28.08
C HIS A 421 -30.69 1.77 28.48
N ASP A 422 -31.42 2.50 29.33
CA ASP A 422 -32.76 2.10 29.78
C ASP A 422 -33.78 2.07 28.62
N ASP A 423 -33.62 3.00 27.67
CA ASP A 423 -34.42 3.07 26.45
C ASP A 423 -34.15 1.89 25.51
N ILE A 424 -32.89 1.52 25.30
CA ILE A 424 -32.58 0.38 24.45
C ILE A 424 -32.93 -0.95 25.11
N ALA A 425 -32.74 -1.08 26.43
CA ALA A 425 -33.13 -2.26 27.19
C ALA A 425 -34.63 -2.52 27.07
N ALA A 426 -35.46 -1.49 27.20
CA ALA A 426 -36.91 -1.63 27.03
C ALA A 426 -37.33 -2.02 25.60
N ALA A 427 -36.59 -1.56 24.59
CA ALA A 427 -36.83 -2.00 23.21
C ALA A 427 -36.46 -3.47 23.00
N VAL A 428 -35.41 -3.97 23.68
CA VAL A 428 -35.06 -5.39 23.71
C VAL A 428 -36.15 -6.21 24.40
N GLU A 429 -36.66 -5.76 25.56
CA GLU A 429 -37.78 -6.43 26.27
C GLU A 429 -39.02 -6.56 25.37
N GLY A 430 -39.40 -5.50 24.65
CA GLY A 430 -40.54 -5.59 23.73
C GLY A 430 -40.35 -6.60 22.60
N LEU A 431 -39.12 -6.79 22.11
CA LEU A 431 -38.82 -7.84 21.14
C LEU A 431 -38.84 -9.24 21.77
N ILE A 432 -38.44 -9.37 23.04
CA ILE A 432 -38.56 -10.62 23.81
C ILE A 432 -40.03 -11.02 23.95
N ASP A 433 -40.91 -10.06 24.26
CA ASP A 433 -42.35 -10.30 24.41
C ASP A 433 -43.00 -10.78 23.09
N GLU A 434 -42.44 -10.40 21.94
CA GLU A 434 -42.81 -10.88 20.60
C GLU A 434 -42.22 -12.26 20.24
N GLY A 435 -41.50 -12.89 21.18
CA GLY A 435 -40.89 -14.21 21.04
C GLY A 435 -39.62 -14.22 20.18
N VAL A 436 -38.89 -13.10 20.12
CA VAL A 436 -37.60 -13.02 19.41
C VAL A 436 -36.47 -13.56 20.29
N GLU A 437 -35.65 -14.45 19.73
CA GLU A 437 -34.46 -15.01 20.39
C GLU A 437 -33.14 -14.39 19.90
N VAL A 438 -33.14 -13.80 18.70
CA VAL A 438 -31.96 -13.21 18.06
C VAL A 438 -32.30 -11.79 17.60
N ILE A 439 -31.54 -10.81 18.09
CA ILE A 439 -31.75 -9.40 17.81
C ILE A 439 -30.50 -8.82 17.14
N VAL A 440 -30.68 -8.22 15.97
CA VAL A 440 -29.66 -7.47 15.26
C VAL A 440 -29.63 -6.04 15.78
N LEU A 441 -28.45 -5.61 16.24
CA LEU A 441 -28.14 -4.22 16.61
C LEU A 441 -27.92 -3.38 15.34
N GLY A 442 -29.00 -3.16 14.59
CA GLY A 442 -29.08 -2.47 13.30
C GLY A 442 -28.73 -0.98 13.31
N CYS A 443 -28.14 -0.45 14.40
CA CYS A 443 -27.45 0.83 14.43
C CYS A 443 -26.09 0.62 15.12
N THR A 444 -25.01 1.07 14.48
CA THR A 444 -23.63 0.78 14.89
C THR A 444 -23.21 1.47 16.19
N GLU A 445 -24.04 2.36 16.73
CA GLU A 445 -23.85 2.89 18.07
C GLU A 445 -24.47 2.02 19.19
N LEU A 446 -25.40 1.11 18.88
CA LEU A 446 -26.06 0.26 19.89
C LEU A 446 -25.10 -0.74 20.58
N PRO A 447 -24.10 -1.34 19.90
CA PRO A 447 -23.10 -2.17 20.58
C PRO A 447 -22.31 -1.43 21.68
N LEU A 448 -22.26 -0.09 21.66
CA LEU A 448 -21.65 0.71 22.71
C LEU A 448 -22.51 0.78 23.98
N LEU A 449 -23.83 0.59 23.85
CA LEU A 449 -24.78 0.51 24.96
C LEU A 449 -24.95 -0.94 25.46
N LEU A 450 -24.89 -1.90 24.54
CA LEU A 450 -25.08 -3.32 24.80
C LEU A 450 -23.82 -4.10 24.37
N PRO A 451 -22.73 -4.05 25.15
CA PRO A 451 -21.43 -4.61 24.75
C PRO A 451 -21.34 -6.13 24.82
N HIS A 452 -22.35 -6.78 25.41
CA HIS A 452 -22.40 -8.24 25.56
C HIS A 452 -23.26 -8.86 24.45
N ALA A 453 -22.82 -10.01 23.94
CA ALA A 453 -23.55 -10.76 22.91
C ALA A 453 -24.85 -11.40 23.42
N GLU A 454 -25.14 -11.28 24.72
CA GLU A 454 -26.31 -11.84 25.34
C GLU A 454 -26.96 -10.80 26.24
N PHE A 455 -28.29 -10.74 26.18
CA PHE A 455 -29.11 -9.92 27.05
C PHE A 455 -30.10 -10.82 27.80
N VAL A 456 -30.21 -10.61 29.11
CA VAL A 456 -31.16 -11.33 29.96
C VAL A 456 -32.30 -10.40 30.28
N GLY A 457 -33.48 -10.73 29.77
CA GLY A 457 -34.67 -9.94 29.98
C GLY A 457 -35.17 -10.01 31.42
N SER A 458 -36.06 -9.09 31.78
CA SER A 458 -36.65 -8.97 33.12
C SER A 458 -37.36 -10.25 33.59
N GLY A 459 -37.95 -11.00 32.66
CA GLY A 459 -38.56 -12.32 32.89
C GLY A 459 -37.59 -13.51 32.89
N GLY A 460 -36.28 -13.28 32.78
CA GLY A 460 -35.24 -14.32 32.71
C GLY A 460 -35.01 -14.93 31.33
N ALA A 461 -35.76 -14.49 30.30
CA ALA A 461 -35.54 -14.88 28.92
C ALA A 461 -34.17 -14.40 28.42
N ARG A 462 -33.46 -15.24 27.67
CA ARG A 462 -32.11 -14.93 27.16
C ARG A 462 -32.19 -14.74 25.66
N VAL A 463 -31.69 -13.61 25.17
CA VAL A 463 -31.61 -13.30 23.74
C VAL A 463 -30.19 -13.05 23.31
N THR A 464 -29.89 -13.46 22.08
CA THR A 464 -28.60 -13.25 21.47
C THR A 464 -28.60 -11.93 20.70
N LEU A 465 -27.66 -11.06 21.01
CA LEU A 465 -27.44 -9.80 20.32
C LEU A 465 -26.37 -9.98 19.25
N ILE A 466 -26.73 -9.62 18.02
CA ILE A 466 -25.83 -9.64 16.87
C ILE A 466 -25.37 -8.23 16.60
N ASP A 467 -24.05 -8.05 16.65
CA ASP A 467 -23.37 -6.81 16.31
C ASP A 467 -22.93 -6.80 14.84
N PRO A 468 -23.61 -6.04 13.96
CA PRO A 468 -23.24 -5.97 12.54
C PRO A 468 -21.82 -5.42 12.32
N THR A 469 -21.31 -4.59 13.25
CA THR A 469 -19.96 -4.01 13.16
C THR A 469 -18.90 -5.08 13.36
N ASP A 470 -19.09 -6.00 14.31
CA ASP A 470 -18.18 -7.14 14.52
C ASP A 470 -18.22 -8.11 13.34
N VAL A 471 -19.42 -8.41 12.81
CA VAL A 471 -19.55 -9.25 11.61
C VAL A 471 -18.84 -8.63 10.42
N LEU A 472 -19.06 -7.34 10.16
CA LEU A 472 -18.36 -6.62 9.09
C LEU A 472 -16.84 -6.66 9.26
N ALA A 473 -16.35 -6.46 10.48
CA ALA A 473 -14.91 -6.48 10.77
C ALA A 473 -14.31 -7.86 10.47
N ARG A 474 -14.91 -8.94 11.00
CA ARG A 474 -14.48 -10.32 10.72
C ARG A 474 -14.46 -10.64 9.23
N ARG A 475 -15.47 -10.18 8.48
CA ARG A 475 -15.54 -10.41 7.03
C ARG A 475 -14.47 -9.64 6.27
N CYS A 476 -14.16 -8.41 6.66
CA CYS A 476 -13.05 -7.67 6.09
C CYS A 476 -11.69 -8.35 6.36
N ILE A 477 -11.48 -8.88 7.57
CA ILE A 477 -10.28 -9.68 7.90
C ILE A 477 -10.21 -10.94 7.06
N ALA A 478 -11.32 -11.67 6.88
CA ALA A 478 -11.36 -12.86 6.03
C ALA A 478 -10.95 -12.55 4.58
N TYR A 479 -11.42 -11.43 4.01
CA TYR A 479 -10.97 -10.98 2.68
C TYR A 479 -9.46 -10.67 2.65
N ALA A 480 -8.95 -9.98 3.67
CA ALA A 480 -7.52 -9.65 3.76
C ALA A 480 -6.64 -10.91 3.87
N LEU A 481 -7.04 -11.90 4.66
CA LEU A 481 -6.32 -13.17 4.80
C LEU A 481 -6.35 -13.99 3.50
N ALA A 482 -7.51 -14.11 2.87
CA ALA A 482 -7.64 -14.80 1.59
C ALA A 482 -6.80 -14.14 0.47
N ALA A 483 -6.66 -12.81 0.50
CA ALA A 483 -5.78 -12.10 -0.43
C ALA A 483 -4.29 -12.39 -0.18
N ARG A 484 -3.88 -12.67 1.06
CA ARG A 484 -2.51 -13.06 1.42
C ARG A 484 -2.18 -14.49 0.99
N GLU A 485 -3.15 -15.40 1.00
CA GLU A 485 -2.94 -16.82 0.61
C GLU A 485 -2.85 -17.01 -0.90
N LYS A 486 -3.45 -16.11 -1.69
CA LYS A 486 -3.40 -16.14 -3.16
C LYS A 486 -2.11 -15.56 -3.73
N ARG A 487 -1.30 -14.90 -2.90
CA ARG A 487 0.01 -14.32 -3.23
C ARG A 487 1.10 -15.25 -2.73
#